data_AF-A0A2V8NGL2-F1
#
_entry.id   AF-A0A2V8NGL2-F1
#
_cell.length_a   1.000
_cell.length_b   1.000
_cell.length_c   1.000
_cell.angle_alpha   90.00
_cell.angle_beta   90.00
_cell.angle_gamma   90.00
#
_symmetry.space_group_name_H-M   'P 1'
#
loop_
_entity.id
_entity.type
_entity.pdbx_description
1 polymer ?
#
loop_
_entity_poly.entity_id
_entity_poly.type
_entity_poly.pdbx_seq_one_letter_code
_entity_poly.pdbx_strand_id
1 'polypeptide(L)'
;MHNRAQRARMPSSSGYILAAGATAAVLFFLLWWMLRSGGDEAPWVPAGLAASVVMLVAIAAREVVMRRAWTRYILEQRRREQIKAETSQRISSSGSSQSDRRSRTLDSYSAALRSVQKRCAEADAPGALPEAHLEAYLACQEYLEGADDALRSSSISSEMRIQLRAGQGRVRVLAKHHMLGWARTSSRALTHEAQQRFRMSDKIETARRALNVIDSALKLYPEESELKESETAIHEFVASVKVSHWVELAERASFKGNYSRAIDRYRDALFYLSREAIREETRVEMAERIGREIEMLRARLKMSKIAATPTVQD
;
A
#
# COMPACT_ATOMS: atom_id res chain seq x y z
N MET A 1 -44.93 23.19 7.14
CA MET A 1 -44.54 21.85 7.63
C MET A 1 -43.01 21.78 7.69
N HIS A 2 -42.44 21.63 8.89
CA HIS A 2 -41.01 21.66 9.13
C HIS A 2 -40.36 20.33 8.73
N ASN A 3 -39.73 20.26 7.56
CA ASN A 3 -38.83 19.16 7.23
C ASN A 3 -37.40 19.54 7.63
N ARG A 4 -36.99 19.04 8.80
CA ARG A 4 -35.60 19.03 9.28
C ARG A 4 -34.73 18.32 8.25
N ALA A 5 -33.84 19.05 7.60
CA ALA A 5 -32.78 18.49 6.77
C ALA A 5 -31.95 17.50 7.60
N GLN A 6 -32.02 16.21 7.26
CA GLN A 6 -31.09 15.22 7.76
C GLN A 6 -29.73 15.50 7.12
N ARG A 7 -28.87 16.23 7.84
CA ARG A 7 -27.44 16.35 7.53
C ARG A 7 -26.89 14.93 7.43
N ALA A 8 -26.44 14.54 6.23
CA ALA A 8 -25.66 13.33 6.03
C ALA A 8 -24.42 13.41 6.93
N ARG A 9 -24.48 12.67 8.05
CA ARG A 9 -23.37 12.53 8.97
C ARG A 9 -22.21 11.92 8.19
N MET A 10 -21.05 12.56 8.22
CA MET A 10 -19.79 11.85 7.99
C MET A 10 -19.82 10.57 8.84
N PRO A 11 -19.29 9.42 8.40
CA PRO A 11 -19.01 8.32 9.31
C PRO A 11 -18.07 8.90 10.36
N SER A 12 -18.64 9.32 11.48
CA SER A 12 -17.93 10.08 12.48
C SER A 12 -16.92 9.11 13.05
N SER A 13 -15.64 9.38 12.82
CA SER A 13 -14.52 8.62 13.39
C SER A 13 -14.62 8.50 14.92
N SER A 14 -15.41 9.39 15.55
CA SER A 14 -15.84 9.30 16.94
C SER A 14 -16.55 7.99 17.28
N GLY A 15 -17.30 7.36 16.36
CA GLY A 15 -18.02 6.11 16.62
C GLY A 15 -17.08 4.94 16.88
N TYR A 16 -15.99 4.85 16.11
CA TYR A 16 -14.98 3.81 16.30
C TYR A 16 -14.09 4.09 17.52
N ILE A 17 -13.77 5.36 17.80
CA ILE A 17 -13.03 5.73 19.01
C ILE A 17 -13.88 5.48 20.26
N LEU A 18 -15.19 5.76 20.22
CA LEU A 18 -16.12 5.46 21.29
C LEU A 18 -16.32 3.96 21.46
N ALA A 19 -16.45 3.20 20.36
CA ALA A 19 -16.58 1.74 20.44
C ALA A 19 -15.31 1.08 20.99
N ALA A 20 -14.13 1.53 20.55
CA ALA A 20 -12.83 1.06 21.05
C ALA A 20 -12.60 1.47 22.51
N GLY A 21 -12.96 2.71 22.87
CA GLY A 21 -12.89 3.19 24.25
C GLY A 21 -13.86 2.43 25.17
N ALA A 22 -15.07 2.14 24.70
CA ALA A 22 -16.06 1.36 25.44
C ALA A 22 -15.61 -0.09 25.62
N THR A 23 -15.05 -0.73 24.59
CA THR A 23 -14.50 -2.10 24.72
C THR A 23 -13.29 -2.13 25.64
N ALA A 24 -12.39 -1.15 25.58
CA ALA A 24 -11.27 -1.03 26.51
C ALA A 24 -11.73 -0.82 27.96
N ALA A 25 -12.75 0.01 28.19
CA ALA A 25 -13.34 0.21 29.51
C ALA A 25 -14.01 -1.08 30.04
N VAL A 26 -14.79 -1.77 29.21
CA VAL A 26 -15.42 -3.05 29.58
C VAL A 26 -14.37 -4.09 29.95
N LEU A 27 -13.30 -4.23 29.16
CA LEU A 27 -12.19 -5.15 29.47
C LEU A 27 -11.47 -4.77 30.76
N PHE A 28 -11.23 -3.48 31.00
CA PHE A 28 -10.63 -2.99 32.23
C PHE A 28 -11.49 -3.34 33.45
N PHE A 29 -12.81 -3.08 33.41
CA PHE A 29 -13.71 -3.39 34.51
C PHE A 29 -13.88 -4.89 34.73
N LEU A 30 -13.93 -5.71 33.68
CA LEU A 30 -14.01 -7.17 33.79
C LEU A 30 -12.75 -7.77 34.43
N LEU A 31 -11.57 -7.34 33.97
CA LEU A 31 -10.29 -7.79 34.53
C LEU A 31 -10.14 -7.30 35.97
N TRP A 32 -10.44 -6.03 36.25
CA TRP A 32 -10.38 -5.48 37.60
C TRP A 32 -11.32 -6.21 38.55
N TRP A 33 -12.55 -6.51 38.12
CA TRP A 33 -13.52 -7.28 38.90
C TRP A 33 -13.02 -8.70 39.18
N MET A 34 -12.54 -9.40 38.15
CA MET A 34 -12.04 -10.78 38.26
C MET A 34 -10.82 -10.88 39.19
N LEU A 35 -9.85 -9.96 39.06
CA LEU A 35 -8.65 -9.92 39.90
C LEU A 35 -8.97 -9.50 41.34
N ARG A 36 -9.91 -8.56 41.54
CA ARG A 36 -10.36 -8.16 42.89
C ARG A 36 -11.07 -9.30 43.62
N SER A 37 -11.87 -10.11 42.92
CA SER A 37 -12.50 -11.30 43.51
C SER A 37 -11.49 -12.41 43.85
N GLY A 38 -10.27 -12.36 43.29
CA GLY A 38 -9.20 -13.31 43.56
C GLY A 38 -8.32 -13.00 44.78
N GLY A 39 -8.56 -11.89 45.49
CA GLY A 39 -7.79 -11.51 46.68
C GLY A 39 -6.43 -10.88 46.40
N ASP A 40 -6.20 -10.40 45.18
CA ASP A 40 -4.93 -9.78 44.79
C ASP A 40 -4.81 -8.36 45.36
N GLU A 41 -3.66 -8.00 45.94
CA GLU A 41 -3.45 -6.73 46.66
C GLU A 41 -3.32 -5.51 45.71
N ALA A 42 -3.02 -5.73 44.43
CA ALA A 42 -2.84 -4.67 43.45
C ALA A 42 -3.46 -4.96 42.06
N PRO A 43 -4.79 -5.18 41.98
CA PRO A 43 -5.48 -5.60 40.74
C PRO A 43 -5.49 -4.54 39.62
N TRP A 44 -5.32 -3.27 39.98
CA TRP A 44 -5.25 -2.11 39.10
C TRP A 44 -4.01 -2.07 38.18
N VAL A 45 -2.86 -2.60 38.60
CA VAL A 45 -1.60 -2.57 37.82
C VAL A 45 -1.65 -3.47 36.56
N PRO A 46 -1.98 -4.78 36.66
CA PRO A 46 -2.10 -5.64 35.48
C PRO A 46 -3.28 -5.23 34.57
N ALA A 47 -4.38 -4.73 35.15
CA ALA A 47 -5.51 -4.21 34.38
C ALA A 47 -5.14 -2.96 33.57
N GLY A 48 -4.38 -2.03 34.15
CA GLY A 48 -3.87 -0.84 33.47
C GLY A 48 -2.90 -1.16 32.33
N LEU A 49 -2.01 -2.14 32.54
CA LEU A 49 -1.10 -2.63 31.50
C LEU A 49 -1.86 -3.25 30.32
N ALA A 50 -2.84 -4.13 30.58
CA ALA A 50 -3.65 -4.71 29.52
C ALA A 50 -4.41 -3.65 28.71
N ALA A 51 -4.99 -2.63 29.37
CA ALA A 51 -5.68 -1.54 28.70
C ALA A 51 -4.73 -0.68 27.84
N SER A 52 -3.51 -0.41 28.29
CA SER A 52 -2.50 0.34 27.54
C SER A 52 -2.07 -0.37 26.25
N VAL A 53 -1.91 -1.70 26.29
CA VAL A 53 -1.58 -2.52 25.11
C VAL A 53 -2.69 -2.47 24.08
N VAL A 54 -3.96 -2.59 24.52
CA VAL A 54 -5.12 -2.48 23.62
C VAL A 54 -5.21 -1.10 22.97
N MET A 55 -4.94 -0.03 23.72
CA MET A 55 -4.88 1.34 23.18
C MET A 55 -3.76 1.50 22.15
N LEU A 56 -2.55 1.00 22.42
CA LEU A 56 -1.44 1.06 21.47
C LEU A 56 -1.73 0.27 20.19
N VAL A 57 -2.31 -0.93 20.30
CA VAL A 57 -2.73 -1.74 19.16
C VAL A 57 -3.81 -1.02 18.35
N ALA A 58 -4.76 -0.35 18.99
CA ALA A 58 -5.80 0.41 18.32
C ALA A 58 -5.24 1.64 17.57
N ILE A 59 -4.26 2.34 18.15
CA ILE A 59 -3.58 3.48 17.50
C ILE A 59 -2.77 2.99 16.29
N ALA A 60 -1.99 1.92 16.44
CA ALA A 60 -1.21 1.34 15.34
C ALA A 60 -2.11 0.81 14.21
N ALA A 61 -3.20 0.12 14.55
CA ALA A 61 -4.21 -0.33 13.59
C ALA A 61 -4.85 0.87 12.87
N ARG A 62 -5.12 1.97 13.58
CA ARG A 62 -5.65 3.20 12.97
C ARG A 62 -4.68 3.82 11.97
N GLU A 63 -3.38 3.88 12.26
CA GLU A 63 -2.40 4.43 11.30
C GLU A 63 -2.26 3.56 10.05
N VAL A 64 -2.21 2.23 10.23
CA VAL A 64 -2.11 1.29 9.11
C VAL A 64 -3.38 1.31 8.26
N VAL A 65 -4.56 1.33 8.90
CA VAL A 65 -5.85 1.45 8.22
C VAL A 65 -5.99 2.83 7.58
N MET A 66 -5.58 3.93 8.22
CA MET A 66 -5.67 5.26 7.60
C MET A 66 -4.77 5.38 6.38
N ARG A 67 -3.52 4.90 6.42
CA ARG A 67 -2.64 4.94 5.23
C ARG A 67 -3.18 4.08 4.08
N ARG A 68 -3.78 2.92 4.39
CA ARG A 68 -4.29 1.96 3.40
C ARG A 68 -5.71 2.27 2.93
N ALA A 69 -6.51 2.89 3.78
CA ALA A 69 -7.84 3.38 3.49
C ALA A 69 -7.77 4.73 2.80
N TRP A 70 -6.76 5.58 2.99
CA TRP A 70 -6.70 6.89 2.35
C TRP A 70 -6.64 6.79 0.81
N THR A 71 -5.87 5.85 0.27
CA THR A 71 -5.83 5.59 -1.19
C THR A 71 -7.13 4.99 -1.73
N ARG A 72 -7.81 4.11 -0.97
CA ARG A 72 -9.12 3.56 -1.35
C ARG A 72 -10.26 4.57 -1.17
N TYR A 73 -10.20 5.35 -0.10
CA TYR A 73 -11.16 6.38 0.29
C TYR A 73 -11.12 7.56 -0.67
N ILE A 74 -9.95 7.95 -1.19
CA ILE A 74 -9.86 8.97 -2.26
C ILE A 74 -10.59 8.49 -3.52
N LEU A 75 -10.47 7.22 -3.90
CA LEU A 75 -11.19 6.65 -5.05
C LEU A 75 -12.70 6.51 -4.78
N GLU A 76 -13.10 6.16 -3.56
CA GLU A 76 -14.50 5.94 -3.18
C GLU A 76 -15.26 7.25 -2.87
N GLN A 77 -14.58 8.29 -2.36
CA GLN A 77 -15.12 9.64 -2.24
C GLN A 77 -15.43 10.23 -3.61
N ARG A 78 -14.55 10.07 -4.61
CA ARG A 78 -14.81 10.53 -5.99
C ARG A 78 -16.10 9.94 -6.57
N ARG A 79 -16.37 8.66 -6.31
CA ARG A 79 -17.61 8.00 -6.73
C ARG A 79 -18.86 8.56 -6.02
N ARG A 80 -18.75 8.93 -4.75
CA ARG A 80 -19.87 9.48 -3.95
C ARG A 80 -20.12 10.97 -4.22
N GLU A 81 -19.09 11.72 -4.57
CA GLU A 81 -19.18 13.14 -4.91
C GLU A 81 -19.77 13.37 -6.29
N GLN A 82 -19.48 12.51 -7.28
CA GLN A 82 -20.18 12.49 -8.56
C GLN A 82 -21.71 12.33 -8.40
N ILE A 83 -22.15 11.39 -7.56
CA ILE A 83 -23.58 11.14 -7.31
C ILE A 83 -24.26 12.34 -6.61
N LYS A 84 -23.54 13.08 -5.75
CA LYS A 84 -24.07 14.27 -5.06
C LYS A 84 -24.07 15.53 -5.94
N ALA A 85 -23.08 15.68 -6.81
CA ALA A 85 -22.98 16.80 -7.75
C ALA A 85 -24.13 16.77 -8.76
N GLU A 86 -24.48 15.59 -9.28
CA GLU A 86 -25.65 15.40 -10.17
C GLU A 86 -26.98 15.78 -9.50
N THR A 87 -27.08 15.62 -8.18
CA THR A 87 -28.30 15.95 -7.42
C THR A 87 -28.39 17.44 -7.08
N SER A 88 -27.26 18.13 -6.91
CA SER A 88 -27.21 19.53 -6.44
C SER A 88 -27.29 20.56 -7.58
N GLN A 89 -26.91 20.18 -8.81
CA GLN A 89 -26.93 21.08 -9.98
C GLN A 89 -28.34 21.46 -10.46
N ARG A 90 -29.40 20.83 -9.94
CA ARG A 90 -30.79 21.15 -10.32
C ARG A 90 -31.41 22.35 -9.60
N ILE A 91 -30.76 22.93 -8.58
CA ILE A 91 -31.45 23.84 -7.63
C ILE A 91 -31.00 25.31 -7.70
N SER A 92 -29.87 25.67 -8.33
CA SER A 92 -29.35 27.05 -8.21
C SER A 92 -29.00 27.71 -9.55
N SER A 93 -29.99 28.36 -10.16
CA SER A 93 -29.79 29.33 -11.25
C SER A 93 -30.66 30.58 -11.01
N SER A 94 -30.10 31.58 -10.31
CA SER A 94 -30.67 32.93 -10.26
C SER A 94 -29.63 34.02 -10.53
N GLY A 95 -30.12 35.11 -11.11
CA GLY A 95 -29.44 36.01 -12.04
C GLY A 95 -28.21 36.75 -11.54
N SER A 96 -27.16 36.75 -12.37
CA SER A 96 -26.29 37.92 -12.53
C SER A 96 -25.75 37.95 -13.95
N SER A 97 -25.38 39.14 -14.41
CA SER A 97 -24.92 39.51 -15.75
C SER A 97 -23.95 38.49 -16.39
N GLN A 98 -24.32 38.02 -17.57
CA GLN A 98 -23.70 36.88 -18.26
C GLN A 98 -22.28 37.15 -18.80
N SER A 99 -21.91 38.41 -19.04
CA SER A 99 -20.59 38.81 -19.54
C SER A 99 -19.51 38.77 -18.45
N ASP A 100 -19.78 39.36 -17.28
CA ASP A 100 -18.84 39.39 -16.15
C ASP A 100 -18.63 38.01 -15.51
N ARG A 101 -19.65 37.14 -15.59
CA ARG A 101 -19.49 35.74 -15.18
C ARG A 101 -18.52 34.98 -16.10
N ARG A 102 -18.55 35.23 -17.41
CA ARG A 102 -17.70 34.54 -18.40
C ARG A 102 -16.22 34.90 -18.24
N SER A 103 -15.89 36.18 -18.12
CA SER A 103 -14.49 36.62 -17.92
C SER A 103 -13.90 36.04 -16.63
N ARG A 104 -14.64 36.13 -15.52
CA ARG A 104 -14.22 35.55 -14.23
C ARG A 104 -13.99 34.04 -14.28
N THR A 105 -14.82 33.29 -15.02
CA THR A 105 -14.61 31.85 -15.18
C THR A 105 -13.34 31.53 -15.97
N LEU A 106 -13.05 32.27 -17.04
CA LEU A 106 -11.83 32.11 -17.83
C LEU A 106 -10.58 32.37 -16.97
N ASP A 107 -10.58 33.48 -16.24
CA ASP A 107 -9.50 33.86 -15.35
C ASP A 107 -9.27 32.80 -14.28
N SER A 108 -10.35 32.24 -13.72
CA SER A 108 -10.29 31.15 -12.74
C SER A 108 -9.62 29.89 -13.30
N TYR A 109 -9.97 29.43 -14.51
CA TYR A 109 -9.33 28.25 -15.11
C TYR A 109 -7.87 28.52 -15.47
N SER A 110 -7.55 29.72 -15.95
CA SER A 110 -6.16 30.12 -16.23
C SER A 110 -5.31 30.14 -14.95
N ALA A 111 -5.89 30.57 -13.83
CA ALA A 111 -5.23 30.60 -12.53
C ALA A 111 -5.07 29.19 -11.96
N ALA A 112 -6.11 28.34 -12.07
CA ALA A 112 -6.05 26.94 -11.70
C ALA A 112 -4.94 26.21 -12.48
N LEU A 113 -4.87 26.39 -13.80
CA LEU A 113 -3.82 25.81 -14.62
C LEU A 113 -2.42 26.25 -14.16
N ARG A 114 -2.22 27.54 -13.91
CA ARG A 114 -0.95 28.06 -13.37
C ARG A 114 -0.60 27.44 -12.01
N SER A 115 -1.58 27.24 -11.15
CA SER A 115 -1.38 26.61 -9.84
C SER A 115 -0.95 25.13 -9.97
N VAL A 116 -1.57 24.40 -10.90
CA VAL A 116 -1.21 23.00 -11.21
C VAL A 116 0.21 22.96 -11.74
N GLN A 117 0.56 23.82 -12.70
CA GLN A 117 1.91 23.89 -13.25
C GLN A 117 2.96 24.22 -12.19
N LYS A 118 2.64 25.13 -11.27
CA LYS A 118 3.53 25.47 -10.16
C LYS A 118 3.77 24.27 -9.25
N ARG A 119 2.72 23.54 -8.85
CA ARG A 119 2.87 22.31 -8.04
C ARG A 119 3.63 21.21 -8.76
N CYS A 120 3.42 21.07 -10.07
CA CYS A 120 4.18 20.14 -10.90
C CYS A 120 5.68 20.50 -10.89
N ALA A 121 6.00 21.78 -11.08
CA ALA A 121 7.38 22.26 -11.03
C ALA A 121 8.04 22.08 -9.65
N GLU A 122 7.29 22.26 -8.57
CA GLU A 122 7.75 21.98 -7.20
C GLU A 122 8.02 20.48 -6.99
N ALA A 123 7.18 19.60 -7.54
CA ALA A 123 7.39 18.15 -7.48
C ALA A 123 8.57 17.67 -8.36
N ASP A 124 8.93 18.40 -9.40
CA ASP A 124 10.11 18.11 -10.24
C ASP A 124 11.42 18.65 -9.62
N ALA A 125 11.37 19.35 -8.48
CA ALA A 125 12.56 19.85 -7.81
C ALA A 125 13.48 18.70 -7.35
N PRO A 126 14.81 18.88 -7.40
CA PRO A 126 15.74 17.87 -6.95
C PRO A 126 15.56 17.58 -5.46
N GLY A 127 15.46 16.30 -5.11
CA GLY A 127 15.21 15.87 -3.72
C GLY A 127 13.74 15.91 -3.31
N ALA A 128 12.81 16.18 -4.22
CA ALA A 128 11.39 16.04 -3.95
C ALA A 128 11.07 14.61 -3.48
N LEU A 129 10.23 14.52 -2.45
CA LEU A 129 9.75 13.25 -1.94
C LEU A 129 8.78 12.62 -2.94
N PRO A 130 8.66 11.28 -2.99
CA PRO A 130 7.70 10.61 -3.87
C PRO A 130 6.27 11.15 -3.71
N GLU A 131 5.87 11.49 -2.49
CA GLU A 131 4.57 12.08 -2.16
C GLU A 131 4.27 13.37 -2.94
N ALA A 132 5.29 14.19 -3.24
CA ALA A 132 5.11 15.41 -4.01
C ALA A 132 4.62 15.13 -5.44
N HIS A 133 5.13 14.06 -6.08
CA HIS A 133 4.63 13.63 -7.39
C HIS A 133 3.17 13.14 -7.30
N LEU A 134 2.79 12.44 -6.23
CA LEU A 134 1.40 12.01 -6.06
C LEU A 134 0.46 13.21 -5.90
N GLU A 135 0.84 14.20 -5.10
CA GLU A 135 0.08 15.43 -4.91
C GLU A 135 -0.07 16.23 -6.21
N ALA A 136 1.01 16.35 -7.00
CA ALA A 136 0.98 16.97 -8.31
C ALA A 136 0.03 16.22 -9.28
N TYR A 137 0.07 14.88 -9.28
CA TYR A 137 -0.87 14.07 -10.06
C TYR A 137 -2.33 14.33 -9.64
N LEU A 138 -2.62 14.35 -8.33
CA LEU A 138 -3.97 14.59 -7.83
C LEU A 138 -4.47 15.99 -8.20
N ALA A 139 -3.61 17.01 -8.14
CA ALA A 139 -3.94 18.36 -8.60
C ALA A 139 -4.23 18.40 -10.11
N CYS A 140 -3.48 17.64 -10.93
CA CYS A 140 -3.78 17.49 -12.34
C CYS A 140 -5.14 16.83 -12.57
N GLN A 141 -5.48 15.78 -11.82
CA GLN A 141 -6.78 15.10 -11.92
C GLN A 141 -7.94 16.04 -11.55
N GLU A 142 -7.80 16.79 -10.45
CA GLU A 142 -8.79 17.78 -10.02
C GLU A 142 -9.06 18.83 -11.10
N TYR A 143 -7.99 19.34 -11.74
CA TYR A 143 -8.13 20.26 -12.87
C TYR A 143 -8.82 19.61 -14.08
N LEU A 144 -8.46 18.37 -14.43
CA LEU A 144 -9.06 17.67 -15.57
C LEU A 144 -10.56 17.43 -15.36
N GLU A 145 -10.95 17.01 -14.16
CA GLU A 145 -12.35 16.83 -13.76
C GLU A 145 -13.12 18.15 -13.83
N GLY A 146 -12.59 19.22 -13.22
CA GLY A 146 -13.21 20.54 -13.29
C GLY A 146 -13.33 21.08 -14.73
N ALA A 147 -12.33 20.82 -15.57
CA ALA A 147 -12.37 21.19 -16.99
C ALA A 147 -13.39 20.35 -17.78
N ASP A 148 -13.52 19.06 -17.51
CA ASP A 148 -14.53 18.19 -18.14
C ASP A 148 -15.95 18.62 -17.75
N ASP A 149 -16.18 18.94 -16.47
CA ASP A 149 -17.46 19.46 -15.99
C ASP A 149 -17.81 20.81 -16.62
N ALA A 150 -16.82 21.69 -16.78
CA ALA A 150 -17.00 22.93 -17.52
C ALA A 150 -17.43 22.63 -18.96
N LEU A 151 -16.72 21.76 -19.67
CA LEU A 151 -17.00 21.42 -21.06
C LEU A 151 -18.40 20.81 -21.27
N ARG A 152 -18.97 20.14 -20.26
CA ARG A 152 -20.35 19.63 -20.27
C ARG A 152 -21.39 20.73 -20.14
N SER A 153 -21.05 21.88 -19.55
CA SER A 153 -21.96 23.02 -19.43
C SER A 153 -22.19 23.71 -20.79
N SER A 154 -23.46 23.97 -21.14
CA SER A 154 -23.84 24.61 -22.41
C SER A 154 -23.52 26.11 -22.47
N SER A 155 -23.10 26.71 -21.36
CA SER A 155 -22.87 28.15 -21.21
C SER A 155 -21.51 28.66 -21.69
N ILE A 156 -20.63 27.77 -22.14
CA ILE A 156 -19.24 28.10 -22.50
C ILE A 156 -19.12 28.52 -23.97
N SER A 157 -18.38 29.61 -24.23
CA SER A 157 -18.07 30.08 -25.59
C SER A 157 -17.20 29.08 -26.36
N SER A 158 -17.27 29.12 -27.70
CA SER A 158 -16.44 28.27 -28.57
C SER A 158 -14.94 28.46 -28.29
N GLU A 159 -14.51 29.71 -28.10
CA GLU A 159 -13.12 30.05 -27.79
C GLU A 159 -12.66 29.45 -26.46
N MET A 160 -13.44 29.62 -25.39
CA MET A 160 -13.11 29.05 -24.08
C MET A 160 -13.06 27.52 -24.11
N ARG A 161 -13.93 26.89 -24.90
CA ARG A 161 -13.92 25.44 -25.13
C ARG A 161 -12.60 24.98 -25.78
N ILE A 162 -12.07 25.73 -26.74
CA ILE A 162 -10.78 25.43 -27.38
C ILE A 162 -9.65 25.55 -26.36
N GLN A 163 -9.63 26.63 -25.57
CA GLN A 163 -8.60 26.85 -24.55
C GLN A 163 -8.62 25.77 -23.46
N LEU A 164 -9.81 25.37 -22.97
CA LEU A 164 -9.97 24.29 -22.00
C LEU A 164 -9.41 22.97 -22.55
N ARG A 165 -9.73 22.61 -23.80
CA ARG A 165 -9.22 21.39 -24.42
C ARG A 165 -7.70 21.41 -24.60
N ALA A 166 -7.14 22.56 -25.00
CA ALA A 166 -5.69 22.73 -25.08
C ALA A 166 -5.02 22.58 -23.71
N GLY A 167 -5.62 23.16 -22.65
CA GLY A 167 -5.20 23.00 -21.28
C GLY A 167 -5.26 21.54 -20.80
N GLN A 168 -6.36 20.83 -21.08
CA GLN A 168 -6.51 19.42 -20.75
C GLN A 168 -5.44 18.55 -21.42
N GLY A 169 -5.11 18.79 -22.69
CA GLY A 169 -4.04 18.07 -23.38
C GLY A 169 -2.71 18.17 -22.63
N ARG A 170 -2.33 19.40 -22.24
CA ARG A 170 -1.11 19.64 -21.45
C ARG A 170 -1.15 19.00 -20.07
N VAL A 171 -2.27 19.11 -19.36
CA VAL A 171 -2.40 18.56 -18.00
C VAL A 171 -2.45 17.03 -18.01
N ARG A 172 -2.96 16.38 -19.07
CA ARG A 172 -2.88 14.91 -19.20
C ARG A 172 -1.44 14.43 -19.32
N VAL A 173 -0.59 15.16 -20.04
CA VAL A 173 0.85 14.85 -20.13
C VAL A 173 1.52 15.00 -18.75
N LEU A 174 1.24 16.10 -18.04
CA LEU A 174 1.74 16.31 -16.67
C LEU A 174 1.25 15.23 -15.69
N ALA A 175 -0.03 14.89 -15.75
CA ALA A 175 -0.62 13.84 -14.92
C ALA A 175 0.09 12.50 -15.15
N LYS A 176 0.32 12.13 -16.43
CA LYS A 176 1.08 10.93 -16.76
C LYS A 176 2.48 10.99 -16.17
N HIS A 177 3.22 12.07 -16.42
CA HIS A 177 4.58 12.27 -15.91
C HIS A 177 4.66 12.10 -14.39
N HIS A 178 3.80 12.77 -13.63
CA HIS A 178 3.82 12.69 -12.16
C HIS A 178 3.34 11.35 -11.62
N MET A 179 2.35 10.68 -12.24
CA MET A 179 1.96 9.33 -11.83
C MET A 179 3.12 8.34 -11.97
N LEU A 180 3.82 8.38 -13.10
CA LEU A 180 4.97 7.51 -13.35
C LEU A 180 6.17 7.88 -12.47
N GLY A 181 6.40 9.18 -12.27
CA GLY A 181 7.42 9.69 -11.34
C GLY A 181 7.19 9.21 -9.90
N TRP A 182 5.97 9.34 -9.40
CA TRP A 182 5.57 8.82 -8.09
C TRP A 182 5.77 7.31 -8.00
N ALA A 183 5.28 6.55 -8.98
CA ALA A 183 5.37 5.10 -8.96
C ALA A 183 6.82 4.60 -8.96
N ARG A 184 7.67 5.20 -9.81
CA ARG A 184 9.11 4.88 -9.90
C ARG A 184 9.86 5.22 -8.60
N THR A 185 9.67 6.41 -8.06
CA THR A 185 10.38 6.86 -6.85
C THR A 185 9.90 6.12 -5.60
N SER A 186 8.59 5.95 -5.44
CA SER A 186 7.99 5.22 -4.32
C SER A 186 8.36 3.73 -4.32
N SER A 187 8.29 3.06 -5.47
CA SER A 187 8.65 1.64 -5.56
C SER A 187 10.14 1.40 -5.25
N ARG A 188 11.03 2.28 -5.72
CA ARG A 188 12.47 2.24 -5.37
C ARG A 188 12.70 2.47 -3.88
N ALA A 189 12.08 3.50 -3.30
CA ALA A 189 12.20 3.80 -1.88
C ALA A 189 11.72 2.62 -1.01
N LEU A 190 10.56 2.05 -1.33
CA LEU A 190 10.00 0.90 -0.63
C LEU A 190 10.85 -0.36 -0.81
N THR A 191 11.41 -0.60 -2.00
CA THR A 191 12.29 -1.76 -2.23
C THR A 191 13.58 -1.64 -1.42
N HIS A 192 14.17 -0.43 -1.35
CA HIS A 192 15.32 -0.15 -0.51
C HIS A 192 14.99 -0.32 0.99
N GLU A 193 13.84 0.20 1.45
CA GLU A 193 13.35 -0.04 2.81
C GLU A 193 13.19 -1.55 3.09
N ALA A 194 12.65 -2.31 2.13
CA ALA A 194 12.48 -3.75 2.25
C ALA A 194 13.82 -4.47 2.42
N GLN A 195 14.87 -4.06 1.71
CA GLN A 195 16.22 -4.63 1.86
C GLN A 195 16.80 -4.40 3.26
N GLN A 196 16.48 -3.27 3.89
CA GLN A 196 16.96 -2.90 5.22
C GLN A 196 16.20 -3.61 6.37
N ARG A 197 15.02 -4.20 6.10
CA ARG A 197 14.28 -4.91 7.16
C ARG A 197 15.01 -6.18 7.60
N PHE A 198 14.95 -6.50 8.89
CA PHE A 198 15.58 -7.72 9.41
C PHE A 198 14.69 -8.96 9.21
N ARG A 199 13.40 -8.87 9.53
CA ARG A 199 12.46 -10.00 9.48
C ARG A 199 11.97 -10.26 8.05
N MET A 200 11.92 -11.53 7.66
CA MET A 200 11.40 -11.94 6.34
C MET A 200 9.97 -11.41 6.09
N SER A 201 9.09 -11.48 7.09
CA SER A 201 7.71 -10.96 6.99
C SER A 201 7.70 -9.49 6.56
N ASP A 202 8.54 -8.69 7.20
CA ASP A 202 8.58 -7.23 7.02
C ASP A 202 9.22 -6.87 5.68
N LYS A 203 10.24 -7.65 5.25
CA LYS A 203 10.81 -7.56 3.89
C LYS A 203 9.73 -7.78 2.83
N ILE A 204 8.99 -8.88 2.95
CA ILE A 204 7.94 -9.27 1.97
C ILE A 204 6.78 -8.28 2.00
N GLU A 205 6.33 -7.85 3.18
CA GLU A 205 5.26 -6.86 3.31
C GLU A 205 5.64 -5.54 2.64
N THR A 206 6.86 -5.06 2.89
CA THR A 206 7.35 -3.79 2.31
C THR A 206 7.52 -3.89 0.80
N ALA A 207 8.07 -5.00 0.28
CA ALA A 207 8.15 -5.23 -1.16
C ALA A 207 6.75 -5.31 -1.82
N ARG A 208 5.77 -5.94 -1.15
CA ARG A 208 4.38 -5.96 -1.63
C ARG A 208 3.74 -4.57 -1.63
N ARG A 209 4.11 -3.68 -0.71
CA ARG A 209 3.68 -2.27 -0.78
C ARG A 209 4.22 -1.61 -2.06
N ALA A 210 5.44 -1.89 -2.46
CA ALA A 210 6.01 -1.41 -3.72
C ALA A 210 5.24 -1.93 -4.95
N LEU A 211 4.87 -3.22 -4.97
CA LEU A 211 4.02 -3.79 -6.02
C LEU A 211 2.67 -3.07 -6.13
N ASN A 212 1.99 -2.81 -5.01
CA ASN A 212 0.70 -2.10 -5.03
C ASN A 212 0.80 -0.69 -5.65
N VAL A 213 1.95 -0.01 -5.47
CA VAL A 213 2.21 1.29 -6.10
C VAL A 213 2.33 1.13 -7.62
N ILE A 214 3.12 0.15 -8.08
CA ILE A 214 3.29 -0.15 -9.51
C ILE A 214 1.94 -0.55 -10.13
N ASP A 215 1.18 -1.43 -9.50
CA ASP A 215 -0.16 -1.86 -9.95
C ASP A 215 -1.10 -0.67 -10.13
N SER A 216 -1.03 0.31 -9.23
CA SER A 216 -1.88 1.51 -9.30
C SER A 216 -1.57 2.35 -10.53
N ALA A 217 -0.29 2.46 -10.90
CA ALA A 217 0.14 3.15 -12.10
C ALA A 217 -0.15 2.35 -13.39
N LEU A 218 0.12 1.04 -13.40
CA LEU A 218 -0.12 0.17 -14.56
C LEU A 218 -1.62 0.04 -14.91
N LYS A 219 -2.53 0.16 -13.94
CA LYS A 219 -3.97 0.24 -14.21
C LYS A 219 -4.36 1.44 -15.08
N LEU A 220 -3.60 2.54 -14.99
CA LEU A 220 -3.83 3.76 -15.77
C LEU A 220 -2.99 3.80 -17.05
N TYR A 221 -1.77 3.27 -16.98
CA TYR A 221 -0.78 3.28 -18.05
C TYR A 221 -0.19 1.87 -18.26
N PRO A 222 -0.95 0.95 -18.89
CA PRO A 222 -0.55 -0.46 -19.02
C PRO A 222 0.63 -0.69 -19.99
N GLU A 223 0.99 0.29 -20.81
CA GLU A 223 2.04 0.16 -21.82
C GLU A 223 3.44 0.52 -21.29
N GLU A 224 3.57 0.91 -20.03
CA GLU A 224 4.84 1.37 -19.45
C GLU A 224 5.77 0.18 -19.13
N SER A 225 6.72 -0.10 -20.05
CA SER A 225 7.65 -1.22 -19.93
C SER A 225 8.56 -1.13 -18.70
N GLU A 226 9.06 0.05 -18.37
CA GLU A 226 9.93 0.26 -17.19
C GLU A 226 9.24 -0.17 -15.87
N LEU A 227 7.93 0.05 -15.77
CA LEU A 227 7.16 -0.34 -14.60
C LEU A 227 6.93 -1.86 -14.56
N LYS A 228 6.69 -2.51 -15.70
CA LYS A 228 6.60 -3.98 -15.80
C LYS A 228 7.92 -4.67 -15.45
N GLU A 229 9.05 -4.11 -15.89
CA GLU A 229 10.38 -4.58 -15.52
C GLU A 229 10.61 -4.44 -14.01
N SER A 230 10.20 -3.30 -13.44
CA SER A 230 10.28 -3.07 -12.00
C SER A 230 9.37 -4.02 -11.21
N GLU A 231 8.15 -4.28 -11.68
CA GLU A 231 7.22 -5.26 -11.12
C GLU A 231 7.85 -6.64 -11.05
N THR A 232 8.42 -7.09 -12.18
CA THR A 232 9.11 -8.38 -12.30
C THR A 232 10.29 -8.47 -11.33
N ALA A 233 11.14 -7.44 -11.28
CA ALA A 233 12.27 -7.38 -10.37
C ALA A 233 11.85 -7.45 -8.89
N ILE A 234 10.73 -6.83 -8.52
CA ILE A 234 10.21 -6.90 -7.13
C ILE A 234 9.61 -8.27 -6.84
N HIS A 235 8.98 -8.93 -7.81
CA HIS A 235 8.55 -10.33 -7.67
C HIS A 235 9.74 -11.28 -7.47
N GLU A 236 10.80 -11.12 -8.27
CA GLU A 236 12.06 -11.84 -8.13
C GLU A 236 12.69 -11.59 -6.74
N PHE A 237 12.67 -10.34 -6.26
CA PHE A 237 13.13 -10.00 -4.92
C PHE A 237 12.32 -10.71 -3.83
N VAL A 238 10.98 -10.68 -3.88
CA VAL A 238 10.13 -11.40 -2.92
C VAL A 238 10.45 -12.89 -2.90
N ALA A 239 10.69 -13.45 -4.08
CA ALA A 239 10.96 -14.87 -4.22
C ALA A 239 12.33 -15.26 -3.64
N SER A 240 13.38 -14.50 -3.99
CA SER A 240 14.73 -14.70 -3.45
C SER A 240 14.76 -14.57 -1.92
N VAL A 241 13.99 -13.66 -1.32
CA VAL A 241 13.87 -13.51 0.15
C VAL A 241 13.29 -14.77 0.80
N LYS A 242 12.25 -15.37 0.20
CA LYS A 242 11.65 -16.61 0.73
C LYS A 242 12.59 -17.79 0.59
N VAL A 243 13.19 -17.98 -0.59
CA VAL A 243 14.13 -19.08 -0.84
C VAL A 243 15.32 -18.99 0.12
N SER A 244 15.90 -17.79 0.27
CA SER A 244 17.02 -17.56 1.20
C SER A 244 16.65 -17.89 2.65
N HIS A 245 15.43 -17.56 3.08
CA HIS A 245 14.98 -17.91 4.43
C HIS A 245 14.94 -19.41 4.67
N TRP A 246 14.41 -20.19 3.71
CA TRP A 246 14.36 -21.64 3.83
C TRP A 246 15.74 -22.29 3.77
N VAL A 247 16.62 -21.78 2.91
CA VAL A 247 18.03 -22.19 2.84
C VAL A 247 18.73 -21.94 4.18
N GLU A 248 18.60 -20.75 4.76
CA GLU A 248 19.20 -20.42 6.05
C GLU A 248 18.71 -21.35 7.18
N LEU A 249 17.41 -21.69 7.20
CA LEU A 249 16.87 -22.67 8.15
C LEU A 249 17.41 -24.08 7.91
N ALA A 250 17.61 -24.47 6.66
CA ALA A 250 18.22 -25.75 6.29
C ALA A 250 19.67 -25.83 6.75
N GLU A 251 20.47 -24.80 6.48
CA GLU A 251 21.87 -24.68 6.89
C GLU A 251 22.01 -24.73 8.42
N ARG A 252 21.16 -23.99 9.15
CA ARG A 252 21.13 -24.05 10.63
C ARG A 252 20.78 -25.44 11.15
N ALA A 253 19.87 -26.15 10.50
CA ALA A 253 19.52 -27.53 10.89
C ALA A 253 20.67 -28.50 10.59
N SER A 254 21.32 -28.35 9.43
CA SER A 254 22.48 -29.13 9.00
C SER A 254 23.65 -28.95 9.97
N PHE A 255 23.94 -27.70 10.36
CA PHE A 255 24.99 -27.37 11.32
C PHE A 255 24.77 -28.03 12.68
N LYS A 256 23.51 -28.16 13.12
CA LYS A 256 23.14 -28.87 14.36
C LYS A 256 23.15 -30.40 14.22
N GLY A 257 23.54 -30.95 13.08
CA GLY A 257 23.50 -32.39 12.78
C GLY A 257 22.11 -32.95 12.45
N ASN A 258 21.07 -32.10 12.37
CA ASN A 258 19.71 -32.52 12.09
C ASN A 258 19.46 -32.65 10.58
N TYR A 259 20.14 -33.60 9.94
CA TYR A 259 20.17 -33.72 8.47
C TYR A 259 18.79 -33.98 7.83
N SER A 260 17.91 -34.77 8.47
CA SER A 260 16.55 -34.98 7.95
C SER A 260 15.78 -33.66 7.86
N ARG A 261 15.82 -32.86 8.93
CA ARG A 261 15.16 -31.55 8.98
C ARG A 261 15.78 -30.58 7.99
N ALA A 262 17.10 -30.60 7.80
CA ALA A 262 17.76 -29.78 6.79
C ALA A 262 17.28 -30.12 5.37
N ILE A 263 17.17 -31.41 5.04
CA ILE A 263 16.67 -31.87 3.74
C ILE A 263 15.23 -31.39 3.50
N ASP A 264 14.35 -31.47 4.51
CA ASP A 264 12.97 -31.01 4.37
C ASP A 264 12.90 -29.50 4.13
N ARG A 265 13.74 -28.70 4.81
CA ARG A 265 13.81 -27.25 4.58
C ARG A 265 14.37 -26.87 3.21
N TYR A 266 15.32 -27.63 2.68
CA TYR A 266 15.78 -27.45 1.30
C TYR A 266 14.71 -27.82 0.27
N ARG A 267 13.87 -28.82 0.55
CA ARG A 267 12.71 -29.13 -0.30
C ARG A 267 11.68 -27.99 -0.29
N ASP A 268 11.44 -27.38 0.88
CA ASP A 268 10.60 -26.18 0.96
C ASP A 268 11.18 -25.03 0.12
N ALA A 269 12.51 -24.83 0.15
CA ALA A 269 13.18 -23.84 -0.69
C ALA A 269 12.96 -24.12 -2.19
N LEU A 270 13.11 -25.37 -2.64
CA LEU A 270 12.84 -25.78 -4.03
C LEU A 270 11.38 -25.56 -4.43
N PHE A 271 10.43 -25.80 -3.50
CA PHE A 271 9.01 -25.58 -3.75
C PHE A 271 8.68 -24.11 -4.01
N TYR A 272 9.29 -23.19 -3.28
CA TYR A 272 9.11 -21.76 -3.54
C TYR A 272 9.81 -21.34 -4.84
N LEU A 273 11.02 -21.85 -5.08
CA LEU A 273 11.78 -21.60 -6.30
C LEU A 273 11.04 -22.01 -7.58
N SER A 274 10.27 -23.11 -7.55
CA SER A 274 9.51 -23.58 -8.72
C SER A 274 8.20 -22.83 -8.98
N ARG A 275 7.63 -22.15 -7.98
CA ARG A 275 6.32 -21.47 -8.08
C ARG A 275 6.41 -19.98 -8.36
N GLU A 276 7.57 -19.37 -8.12
CA GLU A 276 7.71 -17.92 -8.16
C GLU A 276 8.30 -17.44 -9.49
N ALA A 277 7.99 -16.20 -9.85
CA ALA A 277 8.53 -15.53 -11.03
C ALA A 277 10.01 -15.18 -10.78
N ILE A 278 10.87 -16.18 -10.94
CA ILE A 278 12.33 -16.03 -10.96
C ILE A 278 12.79 -16.32 -12.39
N ARG A 279 13.79 -15.59 -12.88
CA ARG A 279 14.43 -15.86 -14.17
C ARG A 279 14.86 -17.32 -14.26
N GLU A 280 14.60 -17.93 -15.40
CA GLU A 280 14.84 -19.36 -15.62
C GLU A 280 16.29 -19.75 -15.30
N GLU A 281 17.24 -18.93 -15.76
CA GLU A 281 18.68 -19.15 -15.56
C GLU A 281 19.02 -19.21 -14.06
N THR A 282 18.61 -18.20 -13.29
CA THR A 282 18.85 -18.14 -11.84
C THR A 282 18.11 -19.27 -11.11
N ARG A 283 16.92 -19.62 -11.58
CA ARG A 283 16.11 -20.70 -11.02
C ARG A 283 16.81 -22.04 -11.15
N VAL A 284 17.32 -22.36 -12.33
CA VAL A 284 18.05 -23.61 -12.60
C VAL A 284 19.32 -23.69 -11.76
N GLU A 285 20.12 -22.63 -11.75
CA GLU A 285 21.37 -22.58 -10.98
C GLU A 285 21.13 -22.80 -9.47
N MET A 286 20.14 -22.10 -8.90
CA MET A 286 19.76 -22.26 -7.49
C MET A 286 19.22 -23.66 -7.20
N ALA A 287 18.40 -24.23 -8.10
CA ALA A 287 17.83 -25.55 -7.93
C ALA A 287 18.91 -26.64 -7.93
N GLU A 288 19.87 -26.55 -8.85
CA GLU A 288 21.01 -27.46 -8.89
C GLU A 288 21.87 -27.37 -7.62
N ARG A 289 22.16 -26.15 -7.16
CA ARG A 289 22.92 -25.94 -5.92
C ARG A 289 22.21 -26.57 -4.72
N ILE A 290 20.90 -26.32 -4.56
CA ILE A 290 20.11 -26.92 -3.49
C ILE A 290 20.04 -28.45 -3.64
N GLY A 291 19.92 -28.95 -4.87
CA GLY A 291 19.94 -30.39 -5.17
C GLY A 291 21.22 -31.08 -4.70
N ARG A 292 22.39 -30.51 -5.02
CA ARG A 292 23.70 -31.01 -4.56
C ARG A 292 23.80 -31.04 -3.03
N GLU A 293 23.34 -30.00 -2.35
CA GLU A 293 23.31 -29.95 -0.88
C GLU A 293 22.43 -31.06 -0.28
N ILE A 294 21.24 -31.29 -0.85
CA ILE A 294 20.36 -32.38 -0.42
C ILE A 294 21.05 -33.74 -0.56
N GLU A 295 21.76 -33.99 -1.66
CA GLU A 295 22.48 -35.24 -1.88
C GLU A 295 23.61 -35.46 -0.86
N MET A 296 24.41 -34.42 -0.59
CA MET A 296 25.45 -34.47 0.44
C MET A 296 24.87 -34.77 1.83
N LEU A 297 23.75 -34.12 2.19
CA LEU A 297 23.08 -34.37 3.47
C LEU A 297 22.50 -35.78 3.56
N ARG A 298 21.98 -36.35 2.46
CA ARG A 298 21.52 -37.74 2.41
C ARG A 298 22.67 -38.72 2.64
N ALA A 299 23.84 -38.47 2.07
CA ALA A 299 25.03 -39.30 2.31
C ALA A 299 25.45 -39.26 3.78
N ARG A 300 25.54 -38.06 4.38
CA ARG A 300 25.85 -37.90 5.82
C ARG A 300 24.84 -38.57 6.73
N LEU A 301 23.55 -38.46 6.41
CA LEU A 301 22.48 -39.13 7.16
C LEU A 301 22.61 -40.66 7.11
N LYS A 302 22.95 -41.23 5.95
CA LYS A 302 23.21 -42.68 5.81
C LYS A 302 24.41 -43.11 6.65
N MET A 303 25.53 -42.37 6.60
CA MET A 303 26.72 -42.68 7.40
C MET A 303 26.44 -42.60 8.91
N SER A 304 25.70 -41.58 9.36
CA SER A 304 25.30 -41.45 10.76
C SER A 304 24.42 -42.60 11.23
N LYS A 305 23.51 -43.10 10.38
CA LYS A 305 22.68 -44.28 10.70
C LYS A 305 23.52 -45.55 10.84
N ILE A 306 24.47 -45.77 9.93
CA ILE A 306 25.37 -46.95 9.97
C ILE A 306 26.19 -46.94 11.26
N ALA A 307 26.73 -45.78 11.65
CA ALA A 307 27.51 -45.63 12.89
C ALA A 307 26.67 -45.84 14.17
N ALA A 308 25.35 -45.62 14.11
CA ALA A 308 24.45 -45.75 15.26
C ALA A 308 23.90 -47.17 15.48
N THR A 309 24.03 -48.07 14.50
CA THR A 309 23.70 -49.50 14.66
C THR A 309 24.88 -50.22 15.32
N PRO A 310 24.81 -50.59 16.62
CA PRO A 310 25.87 -51.37 17.24
C PRO A 310 25.93 -52.74 16.57
N THR A 311 27.12 -53.12 16.11
CA THR A 311 27.42 -54.50 15.72
C THR A 311 27.20 -55.39 16.93
N VAL A 312 26.04 -56.05 16.98
CA VAL A 312 25.84 -57.21 17.85
C VAL A 312 26.80 -58.28 17.32
N GLN A 313 27.97 -58.38 17.94
CA GLN A 313 28.88 -59.50 17.73
C GLN A 313 28.39 -60.63 18.63
N ASP A 314 27.91 -61.70 17.98
CA ASP A 314 27.64 -63.00 18.59
C ASP A 314 28.94 -63.69 19.03
#